data_AF-A0A2S6CRZ2-F1
#
_entry.id   AF-A0A2S6CRZ2-F1
#
_cell.length_a   1.000
_cell.length_b   1.000
_cell.length_c   1.000
_cell.angle_alpha   90.00
_cell.angle_beta   90.00
_cell.angle_gamma   90.00
#
_symmetry.space_group_name_H-M   'P 1'
#
loop_
_entity.id
_entity.type
_entity.pdbx_description
1 polymer ?
#
loop_
_entity_poly.entity_id
_entity_poly.type
_entity_poly.pdbx_seq_one_letter_code
_entity_poly.pdbx_strand_id
1 'polypeptide(L)'
;MWDIISFFISKLTKLIKPSLEYYLNLQYLVTLYPDAEEGGYVAEIKDLPGCFTQGETLEEIMKNINEARELWIETAYEAGDNIPLPSEKDIINDPLAEFIGGV
;
A
#
# COMPACT_ATOMS: atom_id res chain seq x y z
N MET A 1 -6.32 2.75 38.18
CA MET A 1 -7.63 3.12 37.56
C MET A 1 -7.41 3.77 36.18
N TRP A 2 -6.47 4.72 36.05
CA TRP A 2 -6.06 5.30 34.77
C TRP A 2 -5.37 4.30 33.82
N ASP A 3 -4.55 3.39 34.33
CA ASP A 3 -3.86 2.37 33.51
C ASP A 3 -4.84 1.39 32.85
N ILE A 4 -5.94 1.08 33.54
CA ILE A 4 -7.01 0.23 33.01
C ILE A 4 -7.74 0.98 31.89
N ILE A 5 -8.09 2.25 32.09
CA ILE A 5 -8.72 3.08 31.05
C ILE A 5 -7.82 3.21 29.82
N SER A 6 -6.52 3.44 30.00
CA SER A 6 -5.54 3.49 28.91
C SER A 6 -5.42 2.15 28.16
N PHE A 7 -5.37 1.03 28.89
CA PHE A 7 -5.36 -0.31 28.28
C PHE A 7 -6.63 -0.58 27.48
N PHE A 8 -7.80 -0.23 28.00
CA PHE A 8 -9.06 -0.37 27.28
C PHE A 8 -9.13 0.55 26.07
N ILE A 9 -8.73 1.82 26.16
CA ILE A 9 -8.67 2.74 25.02
C ILE A 9 -7.70 2.21 23.95
N SER A 10 -6.49 1.79 24.32
CA SER A 10 -5.50 1.21 23.39
C SER A 10 -5.99 -0.07 22.73
N LYS A 11 -6.72 -0.91 23.47
CA LYS A 11 -7.32 -2.13 22.93
C LYS A 11 -8.50 -1.82 22.01
N LEU A 12 -9.32 -0.82 22.34
CA LEU A 12 -10.45 -0.38 21.52
C LEU A 12 -9.99 0.30 20.24
N THR A 13 -8.94 1.13 20.27
CA THR A 13 -8.39 1.73 19.04
C THR A 13 -7.81 0.68 18.09
N LYS A 14 -7.21 -0.40 18.62
CA LYS A 14 -6.77 -1.55 17.80
C LYS A 14 -7.92 -2.38 17.21
N LEU A 15 -9.15 -2.25 17.72
CA LEU A 15 -10.32 -3.00 17.26
C LEU A 15 -11.13 -2.25 16.19
N ILE A 16 -10.93 -0.93 16.07
CA ILE A 16 -11.58 -0.13 15.03
C ILE A 16 -10.71 -0.19 13.79
N LYS A 17 -11.08 -1.05 12.84
CA LYS A 17 -10.46 -1.06 11.52
C LYS A 17 -10.90 0.19 10.74
N PRO A 18 -9.99 0.88 10.03
CA PRO A 18 -10.36 1.90 9.05
C PRO A 18 -11.33 1.35 8.00
N SER A 19 -12.04 2.23 7.30
CA SER A 19 -12.96 1.82 6.22
C SER A 19 -12.20 1.28 5.00
N LEU A 20 -12.86 0.46 4.18
CA LEU A 20 -12.30 0.02 2.89
C LEU A 20 -11.90 1.21 2.02
N GLU A 21 -12.76 2.24 1.94
CA GLU A 21 -12.50 3.49 1.24
C GLU A 21 -11.20 4.17 1.68
N TYR A 22 -10.84 4.11 2.97
CA TYR A 22 -9.57 4.65 3.44
C TYR A 22 -8.39 3.92 2.80
N TYR A 23 -8.44 2.58 2.75
CA TYR A 23 -7.36 1.77 2.17
C TYR A 23 -7.26 1.93 0.65
N LEU A 24 -8.37 1.99 -0.08
CA LEU A 24 -8.38 2.16 -1.54
C LEU A 24 -7.76 3.51 -1.98
N ASN A 25 -7.87 4.54 -1.12
CA ASN A 25 -7.27 5.86 -1.35
C ASN A 25 -5.77 5.94 -0.99
N LEU A 26 -5.16 4.88 -0.44
CA LEU A 26 -3.72 4.87 -0.13
C LEU A 26 -2.89 4.73 -1.41
N GLN A 27 -1.86 5.58 -1.55
CA GLN A 27 -0.91 5.49 -2.66
C GLN A 27 0.25 4.60 -2.27
N TYR A 28 0.48 3.54 -3.05
CA TYR A 28 1.62 2.63 -2.88
C TYR A 28 2.62 2.82 -4.01
N LEU A 29 3.91 2.66 -3.71
CA LEU A 29 4.94 2.71 -4.74
C LEU A 29 4.89 1.45 -5.60
N VAL A 30 4.86 1.66 -6.92
CA VAL A 30 5.01 0.60 -7.92
C VAL A 30 6.48 0.49 -8.30
N THR A 31 7.06 -0.70 -8.14
CA THR A 31 8.37 -1.02 -8.71
C THR A 31 8.18 -1.66 -10.08
N LEU A 32 8.84 -1.14 -11.10
CA LEU A 32 8.84 -1.68 -12.45
C LEU A 32 10.17 -2.38 -12.76
N TYR A 33 10.09 -3.58 -13.31
CA TYR A 33 11.22 -4.36 -13.79
C TYR A 33 11.04 -4.61 -15.29
N PRO A 34 12.06 -4.39 -16.13
CA PRO A 34 12.00 -4.81 -17.53
C PRO A 34 12.08 -6.34 -17.61
N ASP A 35 11.26 -6.94 -18.46
CA ASP A 35 11.38 -8.37 -18.80
C ASP A 35 12.30 -8.51 -20.01
N ALA A 36 13.50 -9.03 -19.78
CA ALA A 36 14.52 -9.18 -20.82
C ALA A 36 14.33 -10.44 -21.67
N GLU A 37 13.52 -11.41 -21.22
CA GLU A 37 13.34 -12.69 -21.90
C GLU A 37 12.17 -12.65 -22.87
N GLU A 38 11.02 -12.13 -22.42
CA GLU A 38 9.79 -12.05 -23.24
C GLU A 38 9.55 -10.64 -23.81
N GLY A 39 10.27 -9.64 -23.30
CA GLY A 39 9.98 -8.23 -23.55
C GLY A 39 8.86 -7.70 -22.64
N GLY A 40 8.71 -6.38 -22.59
CA GLY A 40 7.73 -5.74 -21.72
C GLY A 40 8.23 -5.50 -20.29
N TYR A 41 7.30 -5.51 -19.33
CA TYR A 41 7.54 -5.11 -17.95
C TYR A 41 6.81 -6.01 -16.97
N VAL A 42 7.35 -6.08 -15.75
CA VAL A 42 6.70 -6.61 -14.55
C VAL A 42 6.55 -5.46 -13.55
N ALA A 43 5.37 -5.29 -12.98
CA ALA A 43 5.08 -4.31 -11.94
C ALA A 43 4.77 -5.02 -10.63
N GLU A 44 5.27 -4.48 -9.52
CA GLU A 44 5.10 -5.02 -8.17
C GLU A 44 4.82 -3.90 -7.18
N ILE A 45 3.88 -4.10 -6.26
CA ILE A 45 3.71 -3.27 -5.06
C ILE A 45 4.29 -4.04 -3.87
N LYS A 46 5.49 -3.65 -3.42
CA LYS A 46 6.25 -4.40 -2.40
C LYS A 46 5.55 -4.47 -1.04
N ASP A 47 4.82 -3.41 -0.70
CA ASP A 47 4.07 -3.32 0.55
C ASP A 47 2.81 -4.20 0.55
N LEU A 48 2.39 -4.70 -0.62
CA LEU A 48 1.27 -5.63 -0.76
C LEU A 48 1.80 -6.98 -1.29
N PRO A 49 2.27 -7.88 -0.42
CA PRO A 49 2.91 -9.12 -0.83
C PRO A 49 2.03 -9.94 -1.80
N GLY A 50 2.60 -10.32 -2.93
CA GLY A 50 1.90 -11.04 -3.99
C GLY A 50 1.10 -10.17 -4.96
N CYS A 51 1.09 -8.84 -4.79
CA CYS A 51 0.50 -7.90 -5.74
C CYS A 51 1.50 -7.54 -6.84
N PHE A 52 1.46 -8.29 -7.94
CA PHE A 52 2.25 -8.02 -9.14
C PHE A 52 1.46 -8.31 -10.41
N THR A 53 1.92 -7.76 -11.54
CA THR A 53 1.36 -8.01 -12.87
C THR A 53 2.44 -7.86 -13.94
N GLN A 54 2.16 -8.32 -15.16
CA GLN A 54 3.03 -8.21 -16.32
C GLN A 54 2.25 -7.55 -17.46
N GLY A 55 2.96 -6.82 -18.34
CA GLY A 55 2.36 -6.19 -19.51
C GLY A 55 3.40 -5.71 -20.51
N GLU A 56 2.98 -5.45 -21.73
CA GLU A 56 3.92 -5.06 -22.80
C GLU A 56 4.24 -3.56 -22.76
N THR A 57 3.29 -2.75 -22.29
CA THR A 57 3.38 -1.29 -22.29
C THR A 57 3.27 -0.69 -20.89
N LEU A 58 3.86 0.49 -20.70
CA LEU A 58 3.78 1.22 -19.43
C LEU A 58 2.34 1.63 -19.06
N GLU A 59 1.51 1.98 -20.05
CA GLU A 59 0.12 2.37 -19.79
C GLU A 59 -0.70 1.16 -19.32
N GLU A 60 -0.59 0.04 -20.03
CA GLU A 60 -1.24 -1.20 -19.67
C GLU A 60 -0.82 -1.66 -18.28
N ILE A 61 0.48 -1.69 -17.99
CA ILE A 61 0.95 -2.25 -16.74
C ILE A 61 0.55 -1.40 -15.53
N MET A 62 0.52 -0.08 -15.68
CA MET A 62 0.05 0.83 -14.63
C MET A 62 -1.45 0.70 -14.38
N LYS A 63 -2.25 0.44 -15.43
CA LYS A 63 -3.67 0.12 -15.27
C LYS A 63 -3.84 -1.21 -14.53
N ASN A 64 -3.16 -2.27 -14.99
CA ASN A 64 -3.29 -3.61 -14.45
C ASN A 64 -2.83 -3.69 -12.99
N ILE A 65 -1.73 -3.02 -12.61
CA ILE A 65 -1.24 -3.05 -11.22
C ILE A 65 -2.18 -2.29 -10.28
N ASN A 66 -2.86 -1.25 -10.78
CA ASN A 66 -3.87 -0.56 -9.99
C ASN A 66 -5.12 -1.43 -9.74
N GLU A 67 -5.60 -2.14 -10.77
CA GLU A 67 -6.70 -3.10 -10.62
C GLU A 67 -6.31 -4.23 -9.66
N ALA A 68 -5.09 -4.75 -9.76
CA ALA A 68 -4.57 -5.76 -8.84
C ALA A 68 -4.49 -5.25 -7.40
N ARG A 69 -4.05 -4.00 -7.19
CA ARG A 69 -4.01 -3.32 -5.88
C ARG A 69 -5.39 -3.25 -5.24
N GLU A 70 -6.38 -2.79 -6.00
CA GLU A 70 -7.77 -2.67 -5.53
C GLU A 70 -8.32 -4.03 -5.11
N LEU A 71 -8.20 -5.05 -5.99
CA LEU A 71 -8.65 -6.41 -5.70
C LEU A 71 -7.96 -7.03 -4.48
N TRP A 72 -6.64 -6.80 -4.33
CA TRP A 72 -5.88 -7.27 -3.17
C TRP A 72 -6.43 -6.65 -1.88
N ILE A 73 -6.65 -5.33 -1.86
CA ILE A 73 -7.14 -4.59 -0.70
C ILE A 73 -8.56 -5.03 -0.33
N GLU A 74 -9.44 -5.17 -1.31
CA GLU A 74 -10.82 -5.64 -1.11
C GLU A 74 -10.83 -7.05 -0.50
N THR A 75 -10.07 -7.97 -1.07
CA THR A 75 -9.98 -9.35 -0.61
C THR A 75 -9.46 -9.43 0.83
N ALA A 76 -8.37 -8.72 1.14
CA ALA A 76 -7.81 -8.68 2.49
C ALA A 76 -8.77 -8.04 3.50
N TYR A 77 -9.50 -6.99 3.08
CA TYR A 77 -10.50 -6.32 3.91
C TYR A 77 -11.67 -7.25 4.26
N GLU A 78 -12.22 -7.95 3.26
CA GLU A 78 -13.32 -8.90 3.42
C GLU A 78 -12.93 -10.11 4.26
N ALA A 79 -11.72 -10.64 4.07
CA ALA A 79 -11.15 -11.71 4.89
C ALA A 79 -10.89 -11.28 6.33
N GLY A 80 -10.85 -9.97 6.60
CA GLY A 80 -10.52 -9.43 7.90
C GLY A 80 -9.02 -9.54 8.21
N ASP A 81 -8.18 -9.62 7.19
CA ASP A 81 -6.73 -9.65 7.31
C ASP A 81 -6.16 -8.27 7.67
N ASN A 82 -4.86 -8.24 7.96
CA ASN A 82 -4.12 -7.00 8.15
C ASN A 82 -3.67 -6.45 6.78
N ILE A 83 -4.10 -5.23 6.45
CA ILE A 83 -3.66 -4.52 5.25
C ILE A 83 -2.45 -3.65 5.63
N PRO A 84 -1.25 -3.91 5.06
CA PRO A 84 -0.07 -3.07 5.26
C PRO A 84 -0.34 -1.63 4.80
N LEU A 85 0.27 -0.66 5.47
CA LEU A 85 0.25 0.73 5.01
C LEU A 85 1.43 0.97 4.07
N PRO A 86 1.33 1.93 3.13
CA PRO A 86 2.46 2.36 2.32
C PRO A 86 3.64 2.77 3.20
N SER A 87 4.83 2.35 2.81
CA SER A 87 6.09 2.70 3.45
C SER A 87 6.33 4.22 3.39
N GLU A 88 7.05 4.81 4.36
CA GLU A 88 7.33 6.26 4.37
C GLU A 88 8.03 6.75 3.09
N LYS A 89 8.78 5.86 2.42
CA LYS A 89 9.43 6.10 1.12
C LYS A 89 8.44 6.24 -0.04
N ASP A 90 7.18 5.91 0.17
CA ASP A 90 6.09 5.98 -0.80
C ASP A 90 5.28 7.27 -0.64
N ILE A 91 5.49 8.03 0.46
CA ILE A 91 4.82 9.31 0.76
C ILE A 91 5.51 10.50 0.05
N ILE A 92 6.36 10.24 -0.95
CA ILE A 92 7.15 11.28 -1.64
C ILE A 92 6.29 11.99 -2.69
N ASN A 93 5.35 12.81 -2.21
CA ASN A 93 4.77 13.95 -2.91
C ASN A 93 4.53 15.14 -1.96
N ASP A 94 5.20 15.18 -0.80
CA ASP A 94 5.22 16.38 0.04
C ASP A 94 6.41 17.28 -0.33
N PRO A 95 6.18 18.45 -0.98
CA PRO A 95 7.24 19.41 -1.30
C PRO A 95 7.90 20.08 -0.07
N LEU A 96 7.51 19.75 1.17
CA LEU A 96 8.13 20.26 2.40
C LEU A 96 9.16 19.32 3.04
N ALA A 97 9.40 18.13 2.48
CA ALA A 97 10.35 17.15 3.04
C ALA A 97 11.84 17.58 2.94
N GLU A 98 12.18 18.66 2.23
CA GLU A 98 13.56 19.19 2.20
C GLU A 98 13.96 19.97 3.48
N PHE A 99 13.05 20.28 4.41
CA PHE A 99 13.39 21.15 5.55
C PHE A 99 13.87 20.44 6.83
N ILE A 100 13.89 19.10 6.87
CA ILE A 100 14.37 18.34 8.04
C ILE A 100 15.52 17.38 7.73
N GLY A 101 16.38 17.78 6.79
CA GLY A 101 17.75 17.28 6.68
C GLY A 101 18.63 17.85 7.81
N GLY A 102 18.29 17.50 9.05
CA GLY A 102 19.05 17.87 10.25
C GLY A 102 19.92 16.71 10.73
N VAL A 103 21.11 16.58 10.14
CA VAL A 103 22.35 16.15 10.80
C VAL A 103 23.51 16.95 10.24
#